data_AF-A0A0J6YEH5-F1
#
_entry.id   AF-A0A0J6YEH5-F1
#
_cell.length_a   1.000
_cell.length_b   1.000
_cell.length_c   1.000
_cell.angle_alpha   90.00
_cell.angle_beta   90.00
_cell.angle_gamma   90.00
#
_symmetry.space_group_name_H-M   'P 1'
#
loop_
_entity.id
_entity.type
_entity.pdbx_description
1 polymer ?
#
loop_
_entity_poly.entity_id
_entity_poly.type
_entity_poly.pdbx_seq_one_letter_code
_entity_poly.pdbx_strand_id
1 'polypeptide(L)'
;MGDGELTAEDLRNVTFEKPPWGKRGYDEKSVQDFVALAARRLDGRGHLSAEDVRAVRFNKPPFGKRGFDEQKVDALLDDIAAAIADLDA
;
A
#
# COMPACT_ATOMS: atom_id res chain seq x y z
N MET A 1 0.01 -11.06 23.12
CA MET A 1 -0.38 -11.52 21.78
C MET A 1 -0.94 -10.29 21.09
N GLY A 2 -0.05 -9.52 20.49
CA GLY A 2 -0.35 -8.32 19.72
C GLY A 2 0.15 -8.61 18.32
N ASP A 3 -0.57 -9.50 17.66
CA ASP A 3 -0.16 -10.17 16.44
C ASP A 3 -0.77 -9.39 15.27
N GLY A 4 0.04 -8.64 14.53
CA GLY A 4 -0.23 -8.34 13.12
C GLY A 4 -1.31 -7.31 12.76
N GLU A 5 -1.82 -6.48 13.67
CA GLU A 5 -2.79 -5.46 13.29
C GLU A 5 -2.08 -4.28 12.63
N LEU A 6 -1.93 -4.29 11.29
CA LEU A 6 -1.53 -3.10 10.55
C LEU A 6 -2.50 -1.96 10.89
N THR A 7 -1.97 -0.91 11.50
CA THR A 7 -2.76 0.24 11.93
C THR A 7 -2.62 1.41 10.96
N ALA A 8 -3.54 2.37 11.04
CA ALA A 8 -3.46 3.61 10.27
C ALA A 8 -2.14 4.36 10.51
N GLU A 9 -1.56 4.25 11.71
CA GLU A 9 -0.31 4.89 12.07
C GLU A 9 0.92 4.19 11.44
N ASP A 10 0.88 2.86 11.38
CA ASP A 10 1.90 2.06 10.69
C ASP A 10 1.95 2.41 9.18
N LEU A 11 0.78 2.49 8.54
CA LEU A 11 0.66 2.93 7.15
C LEU A 11 1.14 4.36 6.92
N ARG A 12 0.92 5.28 7.88
CA ARG A 12 1.42 6.66 7.77
C ARG A 12 2.94 6.73 7.93
N ASN A 13 3.52 5.82 8.70
CA ASN A 13 4.96 5.76 8.94
C ASN A 13 5.70 4.84 7.94
N VAL A 14 4.97 4.15 7.06
CA VAL A 14 5.56 3.24 6.09
C VAL A 14 6.51 4.00 5.18
N THR A 15 7.77 3.60 5.21
CA THR A 15 8.82 4.21 4.40
C THR A 15 9.27 3.20 3.36
N PHE A 16 8.82 3.41 2.11
CA PHE A 16 9.30 2.59 1.01
C PHE A 16 10.72 3.03 0.63
N GLU A 17 11.68 2.13 0.80
CA GLU A 17 13.03 2.36 0.31
C GLU A 17 13.03 2.41 -1.22
N LYS A 18 13.74 3.40 -1.78
CA LYS A 18 13.92 3.50 -3.24
C LYS A 18 14.67 2.27 -3.75
N PRO A 19 14.19 1.60 -4.82
CA PRO A 19 14.86 0.42 -5.33
C PRO A 19 16.28 0.72 -5.81
N PRO A 20 17.17 -0.29 -5.78
CA PRO A 20 18.50 -0.17 -6.35
C PRO A 20 18.46 0.23 -7.83
N TRP A 21 19.51 0.93 -8.26
CA TRP A 21 19.65 1.56 -9.57
C TRP A 21 19.27 0.59 -10.72
N GLY A 22 18.20 0.88 -11.47
CA GLY A 22 17.91 0.21 -12.75
C GLY A 22 16.57 -0.52 -12.90
N LYS A 23 15.72 -0.62 -11.87
CA LYS A 23 14.38 -1.21 -12.01
C LYS A 23 13.27 -0.15 -12.20
N ARG A 24 12.36 -0.42 -13.13
CA ARG A 24 11.12 0.34 -13.34
C ARG A 24 10.07 -0.17 -12.36
N GLY A 25 10.00 0.43 -11.18
CA GLY A 25 9.01 0.14 -10.16
C GLY A 25 7.62 0.74 -10.43
N TYR A 26 6.71 0.74 -9.45
CA TYR A 26 5.43 1.47 -9.46
C TYR A 26 5.59 2.96 -9.14
N ASP A 27 4.68 3.81 -9.62
CA ASP A 27 4.76 5.25 -9.35
C ASP A 27 4.67 5.57 -7.85
N GLU A 28 5.64 6.33 -7.34
CA GLU A 28 5.75 6.65 -5.91
C GLU A 28 4.51 7.40 -5.39
N LYS A 29 3.94 8.30 -6.19
CA LYS A 29 2.74 9.05 -5.79
C LYS A 29 1.52 8.16 -5.74
N SER A 30 1.33 7.30 -6.74
CA SER A 30 0.17 6.41 -6.77
C SER A 30 0.14 5.47 -5.56
N VAL A 31 1.31 4.92 -5.18
CA VAL A 31 1.42 4.07 -4.00
C VAL A 31 1.14 4.86 -2.72
N GLN A 32 1.75 6.03 -2.54
CA GLN A 32 1.52 6.83 -1.32
C GLN A 32 0.07 7.31 -1.17
N ASP A 33 -0.58 7.72 -2.26
CA ASP A 33 -1.99 8.13 -2.23
C ASP A 33 -2.89 6.95 -1.81
N PHE A 34 -2.59 5.76 -2.32
CA PHE A 34 -3.31 4.55 -1.95
C PHE A 34 -3.09 4.14 -0.48
N VAL A 35 -1.86 4.22 0.01
CA VAL A 35 -1.55 3.97 1.44
C VAL A 35 -2.28 4.97 2.32
N ALA A 36 -2.38 6.24 1.92
CA ALA A 36 -3.15 7.24 2.66
C ALA A 36 -4.66 6.93 2.65
N LEU A 37 -5.20 6.40 1.56
CA LEU A 37 -6.58 5.90 1.49
C LEU A 37 -6.80 4.69 2.41
N ALA A 38 -5.90 3.72 2.41
CA ALA A 38 -5.95 2.56 3.29
C ALA A 38 -5.88 2.99 4.77
N ALA A 39 -4.98 3.92 5.12
CA ALA A 39 -4.88 4.46 6.47
C ALA A 39 -6.18 5.15 6.92
N ARG A 40 -6.89 5.83 6.01
CA ARG A 40 -8.22 6.40 6.31
C ARG A 40 -9.27 5.32 6.53
N ARG A 41 -9.23 4.20 5.80
CA ARG A 41 -10.12 3.07 6.03
C ARG A 41 -9.90 2.45 7.41
N LEU A 42 -8.64 2.24 7.80
CA LEU A 42 -8.27 1.74 9.13
C LEU A 42 -8.72 2.70 10.26
N ASP A 43 -8.80 4.01 9.99
CA ASP A 43 -9.38 5.02 10.90
C ASP A 43 -10.93 4.96 10.96
N GLY A 44 -11.56 4.02 10.24
CA GLY A 44 -13.02 3.91 10.10
C GLY A 44 -13.62 4.95 9.13
N ARG A 45 -12.79 5.69 8.40
CA ARG A 45 -13.19 6.78 7.49
C ARG A 45 -12.88 6.44 6.03
N GLY A 46 -13.56 5.44 5.48
CA GLY A 46 -13.42 5.11 4.06
C GLY A 46 -14.24 3.89 3.65
N HIS A 47 -14.40 3.71 2.35
CA HIS A 47 -15.12 2.58 1.74
C HIS A 47 -14.17 1.58 1.04
N LEU A 48 -12.89 1.57 1.41
CA LEU A 48 -11.92 0.65 0.83
C LEU A 48 -12.13 -0.76 1.40
N SER A 49 -12.35 -1.76 0.55
CA SER A 49 -12.45 -3.16 0.97
C SER A 49 -11.15 -3.92 0.67
N ALA A 50 -10.96 -5.07 1.31
CA ALA A 50 -9.82 -5.94 1.04
C ALA A 50 -9.74 -6.38 -0.44
N GLU A 51 -10.90 -6.58 -1.08
CA GLU A 51 -10.99 -6.88 -2.52
C GLU A 51 -10.55 -5.70 -3.39
N ASP A 52 -10.91 -4.46 -3.03
CA ASP A 52 -10.46 -3.26 -3.76
C ASP A 52 -8.93 -3.12 -3.71
N VAL A 53 -8.33 -3.44 -2.57
CA VAL A 53 -6.87 -3.43 -2.37
C VAL A 53 -6.20 -4.47 -3.26
N ARG A 54 -6.73 -5.69 -3.32
CA ARG A 54 -6.18 -6.76 -4.18
C ARG A 54 -6.44 -6.51 -5.67
N ALA A 55 -7.53 -5.83 -6.01
CA ALA A 55 -7.88 -5.48 -7.37
C ALA A 55 -7.14 -4.23 -7.88
N VAL A 56 -6.52 -3.46 -6.99
CA VAL A 56 -5.82 -2.23 -7.38
C VAL A 56 -4.64 -2.56 -8.31
N ARG A 57 -4.52 -1.80 -9.39
CA ARG A 57 -3.37 -1.87 -10.29
C ARG A 57 -2.71 -0.51 -10.36
N PHE A 58 -1.49 -0.44 -9.87
CA PHE A 58 -0.68 0.77 -10.00
C PHE A 58 -0.16 0.92 -11.43
N ASN A 59 -0.22 2.14 -11.94
CA ASN A 59 0.36 2.45 -13.24
C ASN A 59 1.89 2.47 -13.17
N LYS A 60 2.53 2.18 -14.31
CA LYS A 60 3.97 2.35 -14.45
C LYS A 60 4.33 3.85 -14.39
N PRO A 61 5.45 4.21 -13.73
CA PRO A 61 5.89 5.58 -13.60
C PRO A 61 6.17 6.18 -14.99
N PRO A 62 6.04 7.51 -15.12
CA PRO A 62 6.37 8.21 -16.35
C PRO A 62 7.83 7.95 -16.76
N PHE A 63 8.07 7.97 -18.07
CA PHE A 63 9.36 7.67 -18.67
C PHE A 63 10.50 8.49 -18.02
N GLY A 64 11.52 7.81 -17.48
CA GLY A 64 12.68 8.44 -16.86
C GLY A 64 12.65 8.57 -15.33
N LYS A 65 11.56 8.20 -14.65
CA LYS A 65 11.51 8.13 -13.17
C LYS A 65 11.72 6.74 -12.63
N ARG A 66 12.29 6.69 -11.41
CA ARG A 66 12.36 5.48 -10.59
C ARG A 66 11.09 5.38 -9.78
N GLY A 67 10.37 4.28 -9.95
CA GLY A 67 9.26 3.92 -9.07
C GLY A 67 9.73 3.19 -7.82
N PHE A 68 8.80 2.79 -6.96
CA PHE A 68 9.00 1.84 -5.85
C PHE A 68 9.02 0.40 -6.35
N ASP A 69 9.77 -0.48 -5.66
CA ASP A 69 9.84 -1.89 -6.05
C ASP A 69 8.45 -2.53 -6.04
N GLU A 70 8.05 -3.09 -7.18
CA GLU A 70 6.74 -3.70 -7.36
C GLU A 70 6.49 -4.80 -6.32
N GLN A 71 7.51 -5.60 -5.97
CA GLN A 71 7.36 -6.69 -5.01
C GLN A 71 7.15 -6.19 -3.58
N LYS A 72 7.86 -5.11 -3.18
CA LYS A 72 7.65 -4.50 -1.85
C LYS A 72 6.25 -3.88 -1.73
N VAL A 73 5.78 -3.26 -2.81
CA VAL A 73 4.44 -2.68 -2.86
C VAL A 73 3.37 -3.77 -2.79
N ASP A 74 3.52 -4.85 -3.57
CA ASP A 74 2.58 -5.97 -3.61
C ASP A 74 2.46 -6.66 -2.23
N ALA A 75 3.59 -6.87 -1.56
CA ALA A 75 3.60 -7.43 -0.20
C ALA A 75 2.85 -6.54 0.79
N LEU A 76 3.06 -5.22 0.75
CA LEU A 76 2.32 -4.30 1.62
C LEU A 76 0.82 -4.29 1.29
N LEU A 77 0.45 -4.37 0.01
CA LEU A 77 -0.97 -4.44 -0.37
C LEU A 77 -1.65 -5.68 0.23
N ASP A 78 -0.98 -6.83 0.25
CA ASP A 78 -1.56 -8.04 0.84
C ASP A 78 -1.74 -7.90 2.36
N ASP A 79 -0.76 -7.31 3.04
CA ASP A 79 -0.81 -6.96 4.46
C ASP A 79 -1.98 -5.99 4.78
N ILE A 80 -2.14 -4.93 3.98
CA ILE A 80 -3.28 -3.99 4.08
C ILE A 80 -4.60 -4.71 3.86
N ALA A 81 -4.68 -5.58 2.85
CA ALA A 81 -5.90 -6.30 2.53
C ALA A 81 -6.29 -7.25 3.67
N ALA A 82 -5.32 -7.93 4.29
CA ALA A 82 -5.55 -8.78 5.45
C ALA A 82 -6.09 -7.98 6.64
N ALA A 83 -5.49 -6.83 6.96
CA ALA A 83 -5.96 -5.98 8.06
C ALA A 83 -7.36 -5.39 7.82
N ILE A 84 -7.67 -4.99 6.59
CA ILE A 84 -9.02 -4.50 6.24
C ILE A 84 -10.03 -5.66 6.27
N ALA A 85 -9.65 -6.87 5.86
CA ALA A 85 -10.52 -8.04 5.92
C ALA A 85 -10.86 -8.43 7.36
N ASP A 86 -9.89 -8.31 8.28
CA ASP A 86 -10.10 -8.54 9.71
C ASP A 86 -11.06 -7.51 10.32
N LEU A 87 -10.95 -6.24 9.92
CA LEU A 87 -11.89 -5.18 10.34
C LEU A 87 -13.32 -5.36 9.81
N ASP A 88 -13.51 -6.12 8.72
CA ASP A 88 -14.83 -6.35 8.09
C ASP A 88 -15.46 -7.69 8.55
N ALA A 89 -14.71 -8.54 9.26
CA ALA A 89 -15.14 -9.85 9.76
C ALA A 89 -16.00 -9.76 11.03
#